data_AF-A0A346QZ46-F1
#
_entry.id   AF-A0A346QZ46-F1
#
_cell.length_a   1.000
_cell.length_b   1.000
_cell.length_c   1.000
_cell.angle_alpha   90.00
_cell.angle_beta   90.00
_cell.angle_gamma   90.00
#
_symmetry.space_group_name_H-M   'P 1'
#
loop_
_entity.id
_entity.type
_entity.pdbx_description
1 polymer ?
#
loop_
_entity_poly.entity_id
_entity_poly.type
_entity_poly.pdbx_seq_one_letter_code
_entity_poly.pdbx_strand_id
1 'polypeptide(L)'
;MRGRAAARAGALAGLLLLGACGSSDGPPGAGNPFLTGDFSGGKIAEENKPVDPTLFERQKFCPQVEVRGDSHLLTVYARGQEDDPSGLRYQATIREWARECFHSGDMVTIKVGVIGRVVSGPAGVDGAVDLPLRIAVTGDEDAVLASELVPVAVAMTAASGTQAWNTVVDSITVPAAGASRIYIGFDEEAGRKRR
;
A
#
# COMPACT_ATOMS: atom_id res chain seq x y z
N MET A 1 24.96 53.84 34.64
CA MET A 1 24.18 54.99 35.15
C MET A 1 22.96 55.18 34.27
N ARG A 2 21.75 55.14 34.87
CA ARG A 2 20.50 55.86 34.53
C ARG A 2 19.93 55.56 33.11
N GLY A 3 18.80 54.87 32.93
CA GLY A 3 17.45 55.18 33.48
C GLY A 3 16.82 56.32 32.63
N ARG A 4 15.57 56.36 32.18
CA ARG A 4 14.25 55.77 32.51
C ARG A 4 13.34 56.10 31.29
N ALA A 5 12.48 55.21 30.79
CA ALA A 5 11.07 54.98 31.18
C ALA A 5 10.10 56.16 30.98
N ALA A 6 8.99 55.94 30.24
CA ALA A 6 7.59 56.24 30.58
C ALA A 6 6.72 56.07 29.30
N ALA A 7 5.83 55.07 29.19
CA ALA A 7 4.58 54.84 29.91
C ALA A 7 3.38 55.58 29.30
N ARG A 8 2.36 54.79 28.90
CA ARG A 8 0.90 55.01 29.00
C ARG A 8 0.29 53.62 28.73
N ALA A 9 -0.05 52.81 29.72
CA ALA A 9 -1.15 52.94 30.70
C ALA A 9 -2.52 52.99 30.01
N GLY A 10 -3.22 51.85 30.06
CA GLY A 10 -4.60 51.64 29.66
C GLY A 10 -5.06 50.31 30.24
N ALA A 11 -5.34 50.32 31.55
CA ALA A 11 -5.80 49.20 32.34
C ALA A 11 -7.33 49.11 32.32
N LEU A 12 -7.81 47.99 32.89
CA LEU A 12 -9.16 47.67 33.39
C LEU A 12 -9.88 46.62 32.53
N ALA A 13 -9.77 45.33 32.87
CA ALA A 13 -10.47 44.64 33.96
C ALA A 13 -11.94 44.33 33.62
N GLY A 14 -12.23 43.04 33.42
CA GLY A 14 -13.56 42.47 33.32
C GLY A 14 -13.43 40.94 33.33
N LEU A 15 -13.24 40.34 34.49
CA LEU A 15 -14.26 39.66 35.31
C LEU A 15 -14.63 38.25 34.79
N LEU A 16 -14.17 37.25 35.54
CA LEU A 16 -14.66 35.89 35.58
C LEU A 16 -16.17 35.86 35.86
N LEU A 17 -16.92 35.12 35.04
CA LEU A 17 -18.22 34.58 35.41
C LEU A 17 -18.25 33.09 35.06
N LEU A 18 -17.91 32.25 36.05
CA LEU A 18 -18.48 30.91 36.16
C LEU A 18 -19.87 31.06 36.78
N GLY A 19 -20.89 30.61 36.06
CA GLY A 19 -22.28 30.51 36.49
C GLY A 19 -23.11 30.20 35.25
N ALA A 20 -24.18 29.41 35.28
CA ALA A 20 -24.76 28.54 36.27
C ALA A 20 -25.60 27.51 35.49
N CYS A 21 -25.97 26.42 36.15
CA CYS A 21 -26.95 25.45 35.69
C CYS A 21 -28.24 26.15 35.18
N GLY A 22 -28.68 25.85 33.96
CA GLY A 22 -29.95 26.31 33.41
C GLY A 22 -30.82 25.12 33.03
N SER A 23 -31.61 24.61 33.97
CA SER A 23 -32.81 23.85 33.66
C SER A 23 -33.89 24.84 33.22
N SER A 24 -34.25 24.81 31.95
CA SER A 24 -35.46 25.47 31.45
C SER A 24 -36.41 24.41 30.92
N ASP A 25 -37.42 24.08 31.70
CA ASP A 25 -38.66 23.46 31.26
C ASP A 25 -39.32 24.39 30.22
N GLY A 26 -39.09 24.09 28.95
CA GLY A 26 -39.73 24.75 27.81
C GLY A 26 -40.80 23.84 27.19
N PRO A 27 -41.91 24.39 26.70
CA PRO A 27 -43.02 23.60 26.15
C PRO A 27 -42.57 22.77 24.93
N PRO A 28 -43.13 21.58 24.72
CA PRO A 28 -42.75 20.71 23.61
C PRO A 28 -43.23 21.33 22.31
N GLY A 29 -42.33 21.67 21.39
CA GLY A 29 -42.76 22.03 20.03
C GLY A 29 -41.96 23.07 19.25
N ALA A 30 -40.72 23.38 19.61
CA ALA A 30 -39.84 24.17 18.75
C ALA A 30 -38.65 23.33 18.27
N GLY A 31 -38.96 22.26 17.54
CA GLY A 31 -37.99 21.50 16.77
C GLY A 31 -37.54 22.30 15.55
N ASN A 32 -36.23 22.43 15.39
CA ASN A 32 -35.57 22.76 14.14
C ASN A 32 -36.24 22.06 12.91
N PRO A 33 -36.60 22.79 11.84
CA PRO A 33 -37.30 22.23 10.68
C PRO A 33 -36.46 21.26 9.84
N PHE A 34 -35.19 21.04 10.20
CA PHE A 34 -34.35 19.98 9.64
C PHE A 34 -34.61 18.60 10.28
N LEU A 35 -35.24 18.57 11.46
CA LEU A 35 -35.61 17.32 12.16
C LEU A 35 -37.12 17.02 12.10
N THR A 36 -37.93 17.89 11.50
CA THR A 36 -39.37 17.66 11.24
C THR A 36 -39.69 17.60 9.74
N GLY A 37 -38.67 17.38 8.90
CA GLY A 37 -38.84 17.17 7.46
C GLY A 37 -39.73 15.97 7.18
N ASP A 38 -40.96 16.27 6.77
CA ASP A 38 -41.88 15.35 6.10
C ASP A 38 -41.22 14.85 4.80
N PHE A 39 -40.68 13.64 4.83
CA PHE A 39 -40.20 12.92 3.64
C PHE A 39 -41.36 12.24 2.88
N SER A 40 -42.60 12.72 3.02
CA SER A 40 -43.72 12.27 2.19
C SER A 40 -43.62 12.87 0.79
N GLY A 41 -42.94 12.16 -0.12
CA GLY A 41 -43.09 12.44 -1.55
C GLY A 41 -41.95 12.03 -2.48
N GLY A 42 -40.82 11.57 -1.95
CA GLY A 42 -39.85 10.86 -2.77
C GLY A 42 -40.15 9.37 -2.72
N LYS A 43 -40.66 8.78 -3.81
CA LYS A 43 -40.68 7.32 -3.93
C LYS A 43 -39.26 6.81 -3.93
N ILE A 44 -38.69 6.55 -2.76
CA ILE A 44 -37.67 5.53 -2.62
C ILE A 44 -38.41 4.22 -2.89
N ALA A 45 -38.32 3.77 -4.14
CA ALA A 45 -38.51 2.37 -4.41
C ALA A 45 -37.43 1.67 -3.57
N GLU A 46 -37.84 1.15 -2.42
CA GLU A 46 -37.09 0.15 -1.68
C GLU A 46 -37.09 -1.08 -2.57
N GLU A 47 -36.23 -1.06 -3.58
CA GLU A 47 -35.79 -2.26 -4.26
C GLU A 47 -34.98 -3.02 -3.21
N ASN A 48 -35.70 -3.87 -2.49
CA ASN A 48 -35.18 -4.84 -1.56
C ASN A 48 -34.42 -5.89 -2.39
N LYS A 49 -33.30 -5.46 -2.98
CA LYS A 49 -32.39 -6.35 -3.69
C LYS A 49 -31.90 -7.32 -2.63
N PRO A 50 -32.14 -8.64 -2.77
CA PRO A 50 -31.69 -9.61 -1.80
C PRO A 50 -30.20 -9.41 -1.62
N VAL A 51 -29.79 -9.07 -0.39
CA VAL A 51 -28.38 -9.03 -0.03
C VAL A 51 -27.90 -10.46 -0.14
N ASP A 52 -27.01 -10.71 -1.10
CA ASP A 52 -26.49 -12.04 -1.35
C ASP A 52 -25.79 -12.55 -0.08
N PRO A 53 -26.29 -13.63 0.56
CA PRO A 53 -25.72 -14.15 1.80
C PRO A 53 -24.26 -14.62 1.62
N THR A 54 -23.79 -14.84 0.40
CA THR A 54 -22.37 -15.14 0.11
C THR A 54 -21.43 -13.98 0.44
N LEU A 55 -21.94 -12.74 0.50
CA LEU A 55 -21.14 -11.57 0.90
C LEU A 55 -20.75 -11.60 2.38
N PHE A 56 -21.44 -12.40 3.19
CA PHE A 56 -21.14 -12.62 4.61
C PHE A 56 -20.45 -13.95 4.88
N GLU A 57 -20.21 -14.74 3.84
CA GLU A 57 -19.40 -15.94 3.93
C GLU A 57 -17.98 -15.49 4.33
N ARG A 58 -17.47 -16.02 5.45
CA ARG A 58 -16.20 -15.56 6.03
C ARG A 58 -15.16 -15.51 4.91
N GLN A 59 -14.54 -14.32 4.69
CA GLN A 59 -13.45 -14.16 3.74
C GLN A 59 -12.46 -15.31 3.97
N LYS A 60 -12.43 -16.24 3.01
CA LYS A 60 -11.57 -17.41 3.10
C LYS A 60 -10.13 -16.93 3.23
N PHE A 61 -9.37 -17.61 4.07
CA PHE A 61 -8.02 -17.18 4.42
C PHE A 61 -7.17 -16.91 3.17
N CYS A 62 -6.49 -15.77 3.13
CA CYS A 62 -5.60 -15.40 2.06
C CYS A 62 -4.26 -14.98 2.68
N PRO A 63 -3.16 -15.73 2.42
CA PRO A 63 -1.86 -15.51 3.03
C PRO A 63 -1.39 -14.05 2.90
N GLN A 64 -0.66 -13.53 3.89
CA GLN A 64 -0.11 -12.17 3.79
C GLN A 64 1.07 -12.12 2.82
N VAL A 65 1.23 -10.98 2.13
CA VAL A 65 2.40 -10.72 1.28
C VAL A 65 3.44 -9.94 2.08
N GLU A 66 4.66 -10.45 2.11
CA GLU A 66 5.81 -9.84 2.75
C GLU A 66 6.99 -9.81 1.76
N VAL A 67 7.83 -8.79 1.88
CA VAL A 67 9.08 -8.73 1.10
C VAL A 67 10.15 -9.57 1.81
N ARG A 68 10.85 -10.44 1.08
CA ARG A 68 11.83 -11.35 1.67
C ARG A 68 13.12 -10.61 2.04
N GLY A 69 13.26 -10.22 3.30
CA GLY A 69 14.49 -9.60 3.80
C GLY A 69 14.87 -8.33 3.00
N ASP A 70 16.11 -8.29 2.52
CA ASP A 70 16.69 -7.18 1.75
C ASP A 70 16.41 -7.23 0.23
N SER A 71 15.71 -8.26 -0.27
CA SER A 71 15.38 -8.42 -1.69
C SER A 71 14.36 -7.41 -2.25
N HIS A 72 14.01 -6.36 -1.50
CA HIS A 72 13.19 -5.26 -1.99
C HIS A 72 13.95 -4.30 -2.92
N LEU A 73 15.29 -4.33 -2.87
CA LEU A 73 16.20 -3.49 -3.64
C LEU A 73 17.10 -4.39 -4.48
N LEU A 74 17.21 -4.09 -5.77
CA LEU A 74 18.18 -4.69 -6.68
C LEU A 74 19.10 -3.61 -7.20
N THR A 75 20.39 -3.76 -6.92
CA THR A 75 21.42 -2.81 -7.37
C THR A 75 22.29 -3.46 -8.43
N VAL A 76 22.43 -2.81 -9.59
CA VAL A 76 23.18 -3.35 -10.72
C VAL A 76 24.32 -2.43 -11.12
N TYR A 77 25.53 -2.98 -11.06
CA TYR A 77 26.77 -2.31 -11.42
C TYR A 77 27.27 -2.72 -12.80
N ALA A 78 28.12 -1.89 -13.38
CA ALA A 78 28.92 -2.21 -14.55
C ALA A 78 29.92 -3.32 -14.22
N ARG A 79 30.25 -4.12 -15.22
CA ARG A 79 31.16 -5.26 -15.05
C ARG A 79 32.53 -4.76 -14.58
N GLY A 80 33.01 -5.31 -13.46
CA GLY A 80 34.29 -4.92 -12.85
C GLY A 80 34.24 -3.66 -11.98
N GLN A 81 33.05 -3.08 -11.76
CA GLN A 81 32.84 -1.91 -10.89
C GLN A 81 31.82 -2.24 -9.77
N GLU A 82 31.87 -3.46 -9.25
CA GLU A 82 31.00 -3.86 -8.13
C GLU A 82 31.28 -3.00 -6.90
N ASP A 83 30.20 -2.55 -6.27
CA ASP A 83 30.20 -1.67 -5.10
C ASP A 83 30.81 -0.26 -5.32
N ASP A 84 31.20 0.09 -6.56
CA ASP A 84 31.60 1.45 -6.91
C ASP A 84 30.37 2.30 -7.30
N PRO A 85 30.05 3.38 -6.58
CA PRO A 85 28.96 4.29 -6.93
C PRO A 85 29.05 4.85 -8.37
N SER A 86 30.26 4.99 -8.91
CA SER A 86 30.46 5.47 -10.29
C SER A 86 30.05 4.42 -11.33
N GLY A 87 30.16 3.14 -10.97
CA GLY A 87 29.79 1.99 -11.79
C GLY A 87 28.30 1.62 -11.71
N LEU A 88 27.49 2.33 -10.92
CA LEU A 88 26.08 2.00 -10.76
C LEU A 88 25.31 2.24 -12.06
N ARG A 89 24.75 1.18 -12.64
CA ARG A 89 23.93 1.25 -13.87
C ARG A 89 22.49 1.59 -13.54
N TYR A 90 21.88 0.86 -12.63
CA TYR A 90 20.52 1.12 -12.17
C TYR A 90 20.23 0.49 -10.80
N GLN A 91 19.21 1.02 -10.15
CA GLN A 91 18.60 0.45 -8.95
C GLN A 91 17.13 0.21 -9.21
N ALA A 92 16.64 -1.00 -8.90
CA ALA A 92 15.23 -1.32 -8.92
C ALA A 92 14.71 -1.51 -7.50
N THR A 93 13.52 -1.01 -7.20
CA THR A 93 12.88 -1.10 -5.89
C THR A 93 11.47 -1.63 -6.02
N ILE A 94 11.07 -2.47 -5.06
CA ILE A 94 9.67 -2.83 -4.82
C ILE A 94 9.09 -1.78 -3.86
N ARG A 95 7.90 -1.26 -4.16
CA ARG A 95 7.28 -0.16 -3.41
C ARG A 95 5.94 -0.55 -2.81
N GLU A 96 5.10 -1.16 -3.63
CA GLU A 96 3.73 -1.51 -3.27
C GLU A 96 3.41 -2.89 -3.82
N TRP A 97 2.50 -3.59 -3.13
CA TRP A 97 2.04 -4.90 -3.53
C TRP A 97 0.60 -5.12 -3.09
N ALA A 98 -0.09 -5.97 -3.84
CA ALA A 98 -1.46 -6.37 -3.57
C ALA A 98 -1.62 -7.86 -3.83
N ARG A 99 -2.59 -8.47 -3.16
CA ARG A 99 -2.96 -9.87 -3.35
C ARG A 99 -4.46 -10.03 -3.50
N GLU A 100 -4.83 -10.99 -4.33
CA GLU A 100 -6.19 -11.47 -4.49
C GLU A 100 -6.17 -13.00 -4.46
N CYS A 101 -7.09 -13.61 -3.72
CA CYS A 101 -7.18 -15.06 -3.60
C CYS A 101 -8.54 -15.56 -4.07
N PHE A 102 -8.51 -16.58 -4.93
CA PHE A 102 -9.69 -17.29 -5.40
C PHE A 102 -9.64 -18.71 -4.85
N HIS A 103 -10.63 -19.07 -4.04
CA HIS A 103 -10.72 -20.39 -3.44
C HIS A 103 -11.61 -21.30 -4.28
N SER A 104 -11.10 -22.48 -4.65
CA SER A 104 -11.84 -23.52 -5.36
C SER A 104 -11.64 -24.86 -4.63
N GLY A 105 -12.63 -25.26 -3.85
CA GLY A 105 -12.51 -26.41 -2.95
C GLY A 105 -11.39 -26.20 -1.93
N ASP A 106 -10.43 -27.13 -1.93
CA ASP A 106 -9.25 -27.14 -1.04
C ASP A 106 -8.03 -26.42 -1.63
N MET A 107 -8.16 -25.84 -2.82
CA MET A 107 -7.10 -25.10 -3.49
C MET A 107 -7.37 -23.60 -3.44
N VAL A 108 -6.29 -22.82 -3.32
CA VAL A 108 -6.33 -21.36 -3.47
C VAL A 108 -5.44 -20.95 -4.64
N THR A 109 -6.04 -20.20 -5.57
CA THR A 109 -5.31 -19.51 -6.64
C THR A 109 -5.04 -18.08 -6.18
N ILE A 110 -3.77 -17.71 -6.17
CA ILE A 110 -3.25 -16.45 -5.65
C ILE A 110 -2.79 -15.61 -6.83
N LYS A 111 -3.31 -14.39 -6.89
CA LYS A 111 -2.89 -13.35 -7.80
C LYS A 111 -2.16 -12.26 -7.03
N VAL A 112 -0.92 -11.99 -7.42
CA VAL A 112 -0.05 -11.01 -6.75
C VAL A 112 0.28 -9.88 -7.73
N GLY A 113 -0.11 -8.66 -7.36
CA GLY A 113 0.31 -7.45 -8.04
C GLY A 113 1.52 -6.85 -7.32
N VAL A 114 2.56 -6.50 -8.08
CA VAL A 114 3.76 -5.85 -7.54
C VAL A 114 4.05 -4.59 -8.34
N ILE A 115 4.31 -3.50 -7.64
CA ILE A 115 4.63 -2.19 -8.20
C ILE A 115 5.98 -1.75 -7.65
N GLY A 116 6.77 -1.16 -8.54
CA GLY A 116 8.07 -0.65 -8.18
C GLY A 116 8.57 0.42 -9.13
N ARG A 117 9.86 0.71 -8.99
CA ARG A 117 10.54 1.74 -9.76
C ARG A 117 11.96 1.31 -10.07
N VAL A 118 12.43 1.64 -11.28
CA VAL A 118 13.83 1.60 -11.67
C VAL A 118 14.36 3.03 -11.75
N VAL A 119 15.54 3.26 -11.19
CA VAL A 119 16.27 4.53 -11.22
C VAL A 119 17.60 4.29 -11.92
N SER A 120 17.92 5.11 -12.92
CA SER A 120 19.21 5.04 -13.60
C SER A 120 20.32 5.59 -12.71
N GLY A 121 21.46 4.90 -12.67
CA GLY A 121 22.67 5.37 -12.01
C GLY A 121 23.61 6.13 -12.95
N PRO A 122 24.78 6.58 -12.45
CA PRO A 122 25.76 7.36 -13.23
C PRO A 122 26.35 6.63 -14.44
N ALA A 123 26.51 5.31 -14.37
CA ALA A 123 26.97 4.50 -15.50
C ALA A 123 25.89 4.34 -16.59
N GLY A 124 24.65 4.72 -16.28
CA GLY A 124 23.52 4.70 -17.21
C GLY A 124 23.02 3.29 -17.53
N VAL A 125 21.78 3.25 -18.00
CA VAL A 125 21.22 2.07 -18.65
C VAL A 125 20.36 2.50 -19.83
N ASP A 126 20.69 1.97 -21.00
CA ASP A 126 19.92 2.20 -22.23
C ASP A 126 19.28 0.88 -22.67
N GLY A 127 17.98 0.94 -22.98
CA GLY A 127 17.22 -0.20 -23.47
C GLY A 127 16.41 -0.93 -22.39
N ALA A 128 16.02 -2.17 -22.68
CA ALA A 128 15.21 -2.97 -21.78
C ALA A 128 16.04 -3.51 -20.61
N VAL A 129 15.53 -3.34 -19.40
CA VAL A 129 16.05 -3.89 -18.16
C VAL A 129 15.14 -5.01 -17.70
N ASP A 130 15.69 -6.22 -17.53
CA ASP A 130 14.95 -7.35 -16.98
C ASP A 130 15.13 -7.43 -15.46
N LEU A 131 14.03 -7.33 -14.72
CA LEU A 131 14.00 -7.48 -13.27
C LEU A 131 13.61 -8.91 -12.90
N PRO A 132 14.46 -9.68 -12.20
CA PRO A 132 14.16 -11.05 -11.78
C PRO A 132 13.28 -11.03 -10.52
N LEU A 133 11.97 -10.87 -10.67
CA LEU A 133 11.03 -10.89 -9.55
C LEU A 133 10.70 -12.34 -9.17
N ARG A 134 10.99 -12.74 -7.94
CA ARG A 134 10.59 -14.03 -7.39
C ARG A 134 9.38 -13.86 -6.48
N ILE A 135 8.41 -14.75 -6.64
CA ILE A 135 7.25 -14.88 -5.77
C ILE A 135 7.25 -16.31 -5.24
N ALA A 136 7.23 -16.46 -3.91
CA ALA A 136 7.22 -17.77 -3.27
C ALA A 136 6.08 -17.84 -2.26
N VAL A 137 5.36 -18.95 -2.26
CA VAL A 137 4.36 -19.24 -1.23
C VAL A 137 4.95 -20.27 -0.30
N THR A 138 4.89 -19.95 0.99
CA THR A 138 5.40 -20.79 2.07
C THR A 138 4.26 -21.26 2.94
N GLY A 139 4.43 -22.44 3.51
CA GLY A 139 3.52 -23.02 4.46
C GLY A 139 4.06 -23.06 5.87
N ASP A 140 3.61 -24.06 6.63
CA ASP A 140 4.11 -24.30 7.98
C ASP A 140 5.62 -24.52 7.98
N GLU A 141 6.30 -24.03 9.03
CA GLU A 141 7.76 -24.11 9.18
C GLU A 141 8.55 -23.54 7.97
N ASP A 142 7.99 -22.54 7.28
CA ASP A 142 8.57 -21.90 6.09
C ASP A 142 8.80 -22.86 4.90
N ALA A 143 8.09 -24.00 4.86
CA ALA A 143 8.17 -24.94 3.75
C ALA A 143 7.68 -24.31 2.44
N VAL A 144 8.48 -24.36 1.37
CA VAL A 144 8.13 -23.75 0.08
C VAL A 144 7.09 -24.61 -0.64
N LEU A 145 5.86 -24.09 -0.76
CA LEU A 145 4.75 -24.73 -1.48
C LEU A 145 4.81 -24.43 -2.98
N ALA A 146 5.17 -23.20 -3.33
CA ALA A 146 5.36 -22.77 -4.71
C ALA A 146 6.46 -21.70 -4.77
N SER A 147 7.22 -21.67 -5.86
CA SER A 147 8.13 -20.56 -6.15
C SER A 147 8.20 -20.33 -7.65
N GLU A 148 7.94 -19.10 -8.06
CA GLU A 148 7.95 -18.66 -9.44
C GLU A 148 8.91 -17.49 -9.60
N LEU A 149 9.68 -17.51 -10.69
CA LEU A 149 10.59 -16.44 -11.08
C LEU A 149 10.06 -15.80 -12.36
N VAL A 150 9.67 -14.54 -12.26
CA VAL A 150 9.05 -13.75 -13.32
C VAL A 150 10.00 -12.65 -13.77
N PRO A 151 10.51 -12.69 -15.01
CA PRO A 151 11.29 -11.59 -15.57
C PRO A 151 10.35 -10.44 -15.96
N VAL A 152 10.55 -9.26 -15.37
CA VAL A 152 9.78 -8.05 -15.69
C VAL A 152 10.66 -7.13 -16.55
N ALA A 153 10.29 -6.96 -17.81
CA ALA A 153 11.00 -6.07 -18.73
C ALA A 153 10.55 -4.61 -18.54
N VAL A 154 11.51 -3.73 -18.28
CA VAL A 154 11.29 -2.28 -18.11
C VAL A 154 12.10 -1.54 -19.14
N ALA A 155 11.43 -0.81 -20.05
CA ALA A 155 12.11 0.01 -21.04
C ALA A 155 12.69 1.27 -20.37
N MET A 156 14.02 1.42 -20.43
CA MET A 156 14.74 2.57 -19.93
C MET A 156 15.28 3.41 -21.08
N THR A 157 15.25 4.73 -20.88
CA THR A 157 15.88 5.68 -21.79
C THR A 157 16.78 6.60 -20.98
N ALA A 158 17.90 7.06 -21.56
CA ALA A 158 18.79 8.02 -20.92
C ALA A 158 18.09 9.30 -20.41
N ALA A 159 16.95 9.68 -20.99
CA ALA A 159 16.15 10.82 -20.55
C ALA A 159 15.26 10.49 -19.33
N SER A 160 14.83 9.23 -19.20
CA SER A 160 14.00 8.72 -18.11
C SER A 160 14.89 8.30 -16.95
N GLY A 161 15.43 9.28 -16.19
CA GLY A 161 16.23 8.99 -14.99
C GLY A 161 15.51 8.11 -13.95
N THR A 162 14.19 7.95 -14.08
CA THR A 162 13.36 7.06 -13.27
C THR A 162 12.16 6.55 -14.07
N GLN A 163 11.83 5.27 -13.93
CA GLN A 163 10.66 4.63 -14.56
C GLN A 163 9.94 3.73 -13.58
N ALA A 164 8.60 3.85 -13.52
CA ALA A 164 7.77 2.93 -12.75
C ALA A 164 7.53 1.63 -13.54
N TRP A 165 7.40 0.53 -12.81
CA TRP A 165 7.01 -0.76 -13.37
C TRP A 165 5.95 -1.41 -12.49
N ASN A 166 5.12 -2.22 -13.10
CA ASN A 166 4.12 -3.01 -12.41
C ASN A 166 3.98 -4.35 -13.12
N THR A 167 3.73 -5.40 -12.35
CA THR A 167 3.45 -6.73 -12.89
C THR A 167 2.37 -7.39 -12.05
N VAL A 168 1.64 -8.31 -12.67
CA VAL A 168 0.60 -9.10 -12.04
C VAL A 168 0.86 -10.56 -12.40
N VAL A 169 0.99 -11.40 -11.37
CA VAL A 169 1.24 -12.83 -11.50
C VAL A 169 0.01 -13.56 -10.98
N ASP A 170 -0.65 -14.35 -11.81
CA ASP A 170 -1.93 -15.02 -11.53
C ASP A 170 -1.86 -16.56 -11.59
N SER A 171 -0.66 -17.11 -11.75
CA SER A 171 -0.36 -18.53 -11.98
C SER A 171 -0.12 -19.36 -10.72
N ILE A 172 -0.28 -18.78 -9.52
CA ILE A 172 0.14 -19.43 -8.28
C ILE A 172 -1.03 -20.14 -7.62
N THR A 173 -1.14 -21.45 -7.83
CA THR A 173 -2.14 -22.30 -7.18
C THR A 173 -1.48 -23.23 -6.17
N VAL A 174 -1.94 -23.16 -4.92
CA VAL A 174 -1.43 -23.99 -3.81
C VAL A 174 -2.59 -24.58 -3.00
N PRO A 175 -2.37 -25.66 -2.23
CA PRO A 175 -3.34 -26.10 -1.23
C PRO A 175 -3.65 -24.97 -0.26
N ALA A 176 -4.94 -24.71 -0.01
CA ALA A 176 -5.37 -23.68 0.94
C ALA A 176 -5.00 -24.06 2.38
N ALA A 177 -5.03 -25.36 2.68
CA ALA A 177 -4.52 -25.90 3.94
C ALA A 177 -3.00 -25.78 3.97
N GLY A 178 -2.47 -25.15 5.02
CA GLY A 178 -1.04 -25.03 5.25
C GLY A 178 -0.36 -23.90 4.49
N ALA A 179 -1.03 -23.13 3.62
CA ALA A 179 -0.45 -21.89 3.08
C ALA A 179 -0.41 -20.81 4.16
N SER A 180 0.75 -20.18 4.37
CA SER A 180 0.99 -19.25 5.49
C SER A 180 1.34 -17.84 5.02
N ARG A 181 2.39 -17.72 4.19
CA ARG A 181 2.91 -16.42 3.71
C ARG A 181 3.30 -16.46 2.25
N ILE A 182 3.15 -15.31 1.59
CA ILE A 182 3.65 -15.04 0.24
C ILE A 182 4.87 -14.12 0.38
N TYR A 183 6.01 -14.58 -0.11
CA TYR A 183 7.23 -13.79 -0.19
C TYR A 183 7.41 -13.24 -1.60
N ILE A 184 7.65 -11.93 -1.70
CA ILE A 184 8.07 -11.27 -2.93
C ILE A 184 9.50 -10.74 -2.77
N GLY A 185 10.25 -10.67 -3.85
CA GLY A 185 11.63 -10.17 -3.80
C GLY A 185 12.36 -10.29 -5.13
N PHE A 186 13.42 -9.54 -5.31
CA PHE A 186 14.34 -9.74 -6.43
C PHE A 186 15.27 -10.93 -6.18
N ASP A 187 15.51 -11.71 -7.23
CA ASP A 187 16.46 -12.83 -7.21
C ASP A 187 17.79 -12.40 -7.83
N GLU A 188 18.76 -12.12 -6.96
CA GLU A 188 20.10 -11.68 -7.38
C GLU A 188 20.90 -12.77 -8.11
N GLU A 189 20.69 -14.04 -7.78
CA GLU A 189 21.39 -15.16 -8.44
C GLU A 189 20.95 -15.27 -9.90
N ALA A 190 19.63 -15.17 -10.14
CA ALA A 190 19.07 -15.13 -11.47
C ALA A 190 19.51 -13.89 -12.25
N GLY A 191 19.59 -12.74 -11.58
CA GLY A 191 20.09 -11.48 -12.17
C GLY A 191 21.57 -11.55 -12.56
N ARG A 192 22.41 -12.20 -11.74
CA ARG A 192 23.85 -12.34 -12.00
C ARG A 192 24.15 -13.27 -13.18
N LYS A 193 23.40 -14.37 -13.32
CA LYS A 193 23.59 -15.34 -14.41
C LYS A 193 23.27 -14.78 -15.82
N ARG A 194 22.52 -13.67 -15.89
CA ARG A 194 22.17 -12.99 -17.14
C ARG A 194 23.12 -11.84 -17.52
N ARG A 195 24.15 -11.56 -16.70
CA ARG A 195 25.17 -10.52 -16.97
C ARG A 195 26.36 -11.02 -17.78
#